data_AF-A0A3C0L1A5-F1
#
_entry.id   AF-A0A3C0L1A5-F1
#
_cell.length_a   1.000
_cell.length_b   1.000
_cell.length_c   1.000
_cell.angle_alpha   90.00
_cell.angle_beta   90.00
_cell.angle_gamma   90.00
#
_symmetry.space_group_name_H-M   'P 1'
#
loop_
_entity.id
_entity.type
_entity.pdbx_description
1 polymer ?
#
loop_
_entity_poly.entity_id
_entity_poly.type
_entity_poly.pdbx_seq_one_letter_code
_entity_poly.pdbx_strand_id
1 'polypeptide(L)'
;MDQLLQLWQSTGLYQMHLDQFAMICIGLTLLYLAIVKGFEPLLLVPIGFGGLLANIPGVDIAVGDGILHQFYALGIETGMFPLLIFMGVGAMTDFGPLLANPKTLFLGAAAQFGIFATLLGALGLSELGIFNFSVSEAAAIGIIGGADGPTAIYVAGQLAP
;
A
#
# COMPACT_ATOMS: atom_id res chain seq x y z
N MET A 1 45.42 -5.05 -6.00
CA MET A 1 44.58 -3.88 -6.35
C MET A 1 43.20 -4.34 -6.80
N ASP A 2 43.12 -5.44 -7.56
CA ASP A 2 41.86 -5.97 -8.10
C ASP A 2 40.84 -6.44 -7.04
N GLN A 3 41.32 -6.99 -5.92
CA GLN A 3 40.45 -7.37 -4.79
C GLN A 3 39.79 -6.16 -4.10
N LEU A 4 40.46 -5.00 -4.07
CA LEU A 4 39.89 -3.75 -3.54
C LEU A 4 38.85 -3.18 -4.51
N LEU A 5 39.08 -3.30 -5.81
CA LEU A 5 38.12 -2.93 -6.84
C LEU A 5 36.88 -3.83 -6.81
N GLN A 6 37.05 -5.15 -6.64
CA GLN A 6 35.94 -6.08 -6.44
C GLN A 6 35.17 -5.78 -5.15
N LEU A 7 35.86 -5.48 -4.05
CA LEU A 7 35.22 -5.09 -2.80
C LEU A 7 34.38 -3.82 -3.00
N TRP A 8 34.94 -2.80 -3.66
CA TRP A 8 34.23 -1.56 -3.98
C TRP A 8 32.99 -1.80 -4.84
N GLN A 9 33.11 -2.60 -5.90
CA GLN A 9 32.00 -2.96 -6.79
C GLN A 9 30.93 -3.82 -6.09
N SER A 10 31.32 -4.60 -5.09
CA SER A 10 30.39 -5.39 -4.26
C SER A 10 29.69 -4.59 -3.17
N THR A 11 30.09 -3.33 -2.92
CA THR A 11 29.42 -2.52 -1.91
C THR A 11 28.03 -2.08 -2.37
N GLY A 12 27.05 -2.13 -1.47
CA GLY A 12 25.70 -1.64 -1.74
C GLY A 12 25.65 -0.15 -2.11
N LEU A 13 26.65 0.65 -1.71
CA LEU A 13 26.77 2.05 -2.12
C LEU A 13 27.12 2.21 -3.61
N TYR A 14 27.87 1.27 -4.18
CA TYR A 14 28.23 1.30 -5.60
C TYR A 14 27.11 0.75 -6.49
N GLN A 15 26.33 -0.21 -5.98
CA GLN A 15 25.21 -0.83 -6.70
C GLN A 15 23.89 -0.05 -6.57
N MET A 16 23.88 1.06 -5.84
CA MET A 16 22.68 1.84 -5.58
C MET A 16 22.22 2.57 -6.84
N HIS A 17 21.02 2.22 -7.29
CA HIS A 17 20.32 2.97 -8.34
C HIS A 17 19.59 4.19 -7.75
N LEU A 18 19.39 5.21 -8.59
CA LEU A 18 18.74 6.46 -8.18
C LEU A 18 17.30 6.23 -7.71
N ASP A 19 16.58 5.31 -8.37
CA ASP A 19 15.21 4.94 -8.04
C ASP A 19 15.11 4.29 -6.65
N GLN A 20 16.05 3.39 -6.34
CA GLN A 20 16.13 2.73 -5.04
C GLN A 20 16.43 3.74 -3.92
N PHE A 21 17.33 4.69 -4.16
CA PHE A 21 17.61 5.76 -3.20
C PHE A 21 16.38 6.61 -2.90
N ALA A 22 15.61 6.99 -3.94
CA ALA A 22 14.37 7.73 -3.77
C ALA A 22 13.34 6.94 -2.94
N MET A 23 13.19 5.64 -3.21
CA MET A 23 12.27 4.78 -2.46
C MET A 23 12.71 4.58 -1.00
N ILE A 24 14.01 4.52 -0.72
CA ILE A 24 14.53 4.49 0.65
C ILE A 24 14.16 5.78 1.39
N CYS A 25 14.32 6.95 0.76
CA CYS A 25 13.90 8.22 1.36
C CYS A 25 12.40 8.25 1.66
N ILE A 26 11.57 7.72 0.75
CA ILE A 26 10.12 7.60 0.96
C ILE A 26 9.84 6.66 2.15
N GLY A 27 10.48 5.48 2.20
CA GLY A 27 10.34 4.53 3.32
C GLY A 27 10.70 5.15 4.68
N LEU A 28 11.80 5.89 4.75
CA LEU A 28 12.19 6.65 5.96
C LEU A 28 11.15 7.72 6.32
N THR A 29 10.57 8.39 5.32
CA THR A 29 9.51 9.39 5.54
C THR A 29 8.24 8.74 6.11
N LEU A 30 7.85 7.57 5.60
CA LEU A 30 6.71 6.80 6.12
C LEU A 30 6.95 6.36 7.57
N LEU A 31 8.16 5.87 7.88
CA LEU A 31 8.53 5.53 9.26
C LEU A 31 8.51 6.74 10.19
N TYR A 32 8.99 7.90 9.72
CA TYR A 32 8.91 9.15 10.48
C TYR A 32 7.45 9.53 10.78
N LEU A 33 6.57 9.48 9.77
CA LEU A 33 5.14 9.78 9.96
C LEU A 33 4.47 8.79 10.92
N ALA A 34 4.79 7.50 10.81
CA ALA A 34 4.20 6.47 11.65
C ALA A 34 4.66 6.59 13.12
N ILE A 35 5.96 6.80 13.36
CA ILE A 35 6.55 6.77 14.70
C ILE A 35 6.44 8.13 15.40
N VAL A 36 6.81 9.22 14.71
CA VAL A 36 6.89 10.55 15.33
C VAL A 36 5.53 11.24 15.33
N LYS A 37 4.77 11.09 14.24
CA LYS A 37 3.46 11.74 14.10
C LYS A 37 2.29 10.83 14.45
N GLY A 38 2.52 9.52 14.63
CA GLY A 38 1.49 8.58 15.05
C GLY A 38 0.43 8.27 13.99
N PHE A 39 0.73 8.48 12.70
CA PHE A 39 -0.20 8.11 11.62
C PHE A 39 -0.22 6.58 11.47
N GLU A 40 -1.38 5.96 11.74
CA GLU A 40 -1.65 4.52 11.58
C GLU A 40 -0.45 3.60 11.87
N PRO A 41 0.16 3.68 13.07
CA PRO A 41 1.46 3.06 13.31
C PRO A 41 1.44 1.54 13.15
N LEU A 42 0.28 0.90 13.35
CA LEU A 42 0.10 -0.55 13.23
C LEU A 42 0.35 -1.07 11.81
N LEU A 43 0.00 -0.28 10.77
CA LEU A 43 0.16 -0.67 9.38
C LEU A 43 1.31 0.09 8.70
N LEU A 44 1.46 1.39 9.00
CA LEU A 44 2.41 2.25 8.31
C LEU A 44 3.87 1.94 8.67
N VAL A 45 4.14 1.45 9.89
CA VAL A 45 5.50 1.02 10.28
C VAL A 45 5.94 -0.21 9.45
N PRO A 46 5.18 -1.33 9.41
CA PRO A 46 5.50 -2.45 8.53
C PRO A 46 5.64 -2.06 7.05
N ILE A 47 4.77 -1.19 6.54
CA ILE A 47 4.84 -0.72 5.14
C ILE A 47 6.13 0.06 4.89
N GLY A 48 6.47 1.03 5.74
CA GLY A 48 7.70 1.82 5.62
C GLY A 48 8.95 0.95 5.72
N PHE A 49 8.97 -0.02 6.65
CA PHE A 49 10.08 -0.95 6.81
C PHE A 49 10.20 -1.93 5.64
N GLY A 50 9.08 -2.48 5.15
CA GLY A 50 9.05 -3.32 3.96
C GLY A 50 9.56 -2.59 2.72
N GLY A 51 9.18 -1.31 2.56
CA GLY A 51 9.69 -0.44 1.50
C GLY A 51 11.21 -0.24 1.57
N LEU A 52 11.78 -0.11 2.77
CA LEU A 52 13.24 -0.05 2.94
C LEU A 52 13.91 -1.37 2.53
N LEU A 53 13.40 -2.50 3.04
CA LEU A 53 13.95 -3.82 2.76
C LEU A 53 13.87 -4.19 1.27
N ALA A 54 12.77 -3.82 0.61
CA ALA A 54 12.56 -4.08 -0.83
C ALA A 54 13.51 -3.28 -1.74
N ASN A 55 14.11 -2.21 -1.23
CA ASN A 55 14.98 -1.31 -2.01
C ASN A 55 16.45 -1.36 -1.55
N ILE A 56 16.86 -2.37 -0.76
CA ILE A 56 18.27 -2.55 -0.39
C ILE A 56 19.07 -2.91 -1.65
N PRO A 57 20.10 -2.12 -2.01
CA PRO A 57 20.89 -2.36 -3.21
C PRO A 57 21.67 -3.67 -3.11
N GLY A 58 21.60 -4.48 -4.16
CA GLY A 58 22.28 -5.77 -4.23
C GLY A 58 21.59 -6.92 -3.50
N VAL A 59 20.35 -6.73 -3.01
CA VAL A 59 19.60 -7.79 -2.34
C VAL A 59 18.18 -7.91 -2.90
N ASP A 60 17.91 -8.99 -3.63
CA ASP A 60 16.62 -9.26 -4.27
C ASP A 60 15.61 -9.87 -3.28
N ILE A 61 15.32 -9.18 -2.19
CA ILE A 61 14.43 -9.68 -1.12
C ILE A 61 12.96 -9.63 -1.55
N ALA A 62 12.59 -8.70 -2.43
CA ALA A 62 11.22 -8.45 -2.88
C ALA A 62 10.87 -9.05 -4.24
N VAL A 63 11.78 -9.80 -4.87
CA VAL A 63 11.61 -10.37 -6.21
C VAL A 63 11.98 -11.85 -6.21
N GLY A 64 11.41 -12.64 -7.12
CA GLY A 64 11.74 -14.07 -7.28
C GLY A 64 11.52 -14.85 -5.99
N ASP A 65 12.53 -15.59 -5.54
CA ASP A 65 12.45 -16.37 -4.29
C ASP A 65 12.74 -15.55 -3.02
N GLY A 66 12.80 -14.23 -3.12
CA GLY A 66 13.00 -13.34 -1.98
C GLY A 66 11.88 -13.45 -0.94
N ILE A 67 12.23 -13.32 0.34
CA ILE A 67 11.28 -13.57 1.45
C ILE A 67 10.06 -12.62 1.42
N LEU A 68 10.24 -11.37 0.98
CA LEU A 68 9.13 -10.41 0.87
C LEU A 68 8.22 -10.76 -0.30
N HIS A 69 8.78 -11.28 -1.41
CA HIS A 69 7.98 -11.78 -2.52
C HIS A 69 7.15 -12.99 -2.09
N GLN A 70 7.73 -13.92 -1.31
CA GLN A 70 6.99 -15.07 -0.79
C GLN A 70 5.83 -14.65 0.12
N PHE A 71 6.03 -13.65 1.00
CA PHE A 71 4.94 -13.11 1.81
C PHE A 71 3.86 -12.44 0.96
N TYR A 72 4.25 -11.71 -0.09
CA TYR A 72 3.32 -11.11 -1.04
C TYR A 72 2.48 -12.19 -1.75
N ALA A 73 3.14 -13.18 -2.35
CA ALA A 73 2.50 -14.25 -3.11
C ALA A 73 1.56 -15.10 -2.22
N LEU A 74 1.99 -15.43 -1.00
CA LEU A 74 1.17 -16.25 -0.08
C LEU A 74 0.01 -15.47 0.54
N GLY A 75 0.21 -14.19 0.85
CA GLY A 75 -0.69 -13.42 1.69
C GLY A 75 -1.55 -12.39 0.96
N ILE A 76 -0.95 -11.62 0.06
CA ILE A 76 -1.62 -10.52 -0.65
C ILE A 76 -2.23 -11.01 -1.96
N GLU A 77 -1.47 -11.77 -2.76
CA GLU A 77 -1.93 -12.28 -4.05
C GLU A 77 -3.09 -13.28 -3.88
N THR A 78 -3.03 -14.14 -2.87
CA THR A 78 -4.17 -15.02 -2.50
C THR A 78 -5.34 -14.28 -1.87
N GLY A 79 -5.17 -13.01 -1.47
CA GLY A 79 -6.15 -12.23 -0.71
C GLY A 79 -6.30 -12.66 0.75
N MET A 80 -5.47 -13.58 1.26
CA MET A 80 -5.58 -14.10 2.62
C MET A 80 -5.38 -13.04 3.69
N PHE A 81 -4.33 -12.23 3.61
CA PHE A 81 -4.01 -11.23 4.65
C PHE A 81 -5.07 -10.14 4.77
N PRO A 82 -5.52 -9.49 3.67
CA PRO A 82 -6.57 -8.48 3.76
C PRO A 82 -7.87 -9.03 4.36
N LEU A 83 -8.28 -10.24 3.98
CA LEU A 83 -9.50 -10.86 4.50
C LEU A 83 -9.40 -11.24 5.98
N LEU A 84 -8.25 -11.73 6.43
CA LEU A 84 -8.02 -12.03 7.85
C LEU A 84 -8.01 -10.75 8.70
N ILE A 85 -7.39 -9.67 8.20
CA ILE A 85 -7.42 -8.37 8.87
C ILE A 85 -8.86 -7.85 8.93
N PHE A 86 -9.61 -7.94 7.82
CA PHE A 86 -11.00 -7.51 7.76
C PHE A 86 -11.92 -8.31 8.69
N MET A 87 -11.70 -9.62 8.82
CA MET A 87 -12.37 -10.46 9.81
C MET A 87 -12.08 -9.98 11.25
N GLY A 88 -10.83 -9.60 11.55
CA GLY A 88 -10.44 -9.01 12.82
C GLY A 88 -11.14 -7.68 13.10
N VAL A 89 -11.20 -6.78 12.11
CA VAL A 89 -11.94 -5.51 12.21
C VAL A 89 -13.43 -5.77 12.50
N GLY A 90 -14.05 -6.71 11.78
CA GLY A 90 -15.44 -7.10 12.00
C GLY A 90 -15.69 -7.67 13.41
N ALA A 91 -14.76 -8.47 13.94
CA ALA A 91 -14.85 -9.00 15.30
C ALA A 91 -14.72 -7.93 16.40
N MET A 92 -14.04 -6.81 16.11
CA MET A 92 -13.91 -5.67 17.02
C MET A 92 -14.99 -4.60 16.85
N THR A 93 -15.87 -4.74 15.84
CA THR A 93 -16.90 -3.73 15.53
C THR A 93 -18.11 -3.86 16.45
N ASP A 94 -18.46 -2.77 17.15
CA ASP A 94 -19.68 -2.68 17.95
C ASP A 94 -20.87 -2.22 17.09
N PHE A 95 -21.88 -3.07 16.96
CA PHE A 95 -23.12 -2.78 16.23
C PHE A 95 -24.18 -2.06 17.07
N GLY A 96 -24.00 -1.95 18.39
CA GLY A 96 -24.96 -1.30 19.31
C GLY A 96 -25.37 0.10 18.87
N PRO A 97 -24.42 1.02 18.59
CA PRO A 97 -24.72 2.37 18.11
C PRO A 97 -25.47 2.41 16.77
N LEU A 98 -25.12 1.51 15.85
CA LEU A 98 -25.74 1.41 14.52
C LEU A 98 -27.19 0.93 14.62
N LEU A 99 -27.44 -0.09 15.44
CA LEU A 99 -28.78 -0.66 15.66
C LEU A 99 -29.69 0.30 16.46
N ALA A 100 -29.12 1.08 17.39
CA ALA A 100 -29.86 2.05 18.18
C ALA A 100 -30.39 3.23 17.35
N ASN A 101 -29.68 3.65 16.30
CA ASN A 101 -30.16 4.66 15.36
C ASN A 101 -29.85 4.27 13.91
N PRO A 102 -30.73 3.50 13.25
CA PRO A 102 -30.51 3.03 11.88
C PRO A 102 -30.34 4.14 10.84
N LYS A 103 -30.76 5.38 11.14
CA LYS A 103 -30.53 6.52 10.23
C LYS A 103 -29.05 6.84 10.06
N THR A 104 -28.19 6.42 10.98
CA THR A 104 -26.72 6.54 10.85
C THR A 104 -26.18 5.72 9.67
N LEU A 105 -26.90 4.68 9.20
CA LEU A 105 -26.55 3.94 7.99
C LEU A 105 -26.45 4.85 6.75
N PHE A 106 -27.26 5.91 6.67
CA PHE A 106 -27.22 6.86 5.57
C PHE A 106 -25.94 7.72 5.56
N LEU A 107 -25.28 7.92 6.72
CA LEU A 107 -23.95 8.54 6.74
C LEU A 107 -22.92 7.62 6.08
N GLY A 108 -23.03 6.29 6.29
CA GLY A 108 -22.21 5.31 5.59
C GLY A 108 -22.44 5.31 4.07
N ALA A 109 -23.68 5.51 3.63
CA ALA A 109 -23.98 5.68 2.20
C ALA A 109 -23.34 6.94 1.61
N ALA A 110 -23.25 8.04 2.39
CA ALA A 110 -22.56 9.25 1.95
C ALA A 110 -21.04 9.03 1.80
N ALA A 111 -20.42 8.17 2.60
CA ALA A 111 -19.00 7.82 2.46
C ALA A 111 -18.70 7.15 1.10
N GLN A 112 -19.65 6.41 0.53
CA GLN A 112 -19.51 5.80 -0.81
C GLN A 112 -19.43 6.85 -1.94
N PHE A 113 -19.95 8.06 -1.73
CA PHE A 113 -19.79 9.15 -2.68
C PHE A 113 -18.31 9.52 -2.86
N GLY A 114 -17.49 9.39 -1.81
CA GLY A 114 -16.04 9.62 -1.89
C GLY A 114 -15.35 8.68 -2.89
N ILE A 115 -15.79 7.42 -2.95
CA ILE A 115 -15.28 6.42 -3.90
C ILE A 115 -15.59 6.84 -5.34
N PHE A 116 -16.85 7.18 -5.62
CA PHE A 116 -17.27 7.61 -6.95
C PHE A 116 -16.63 8.92 -7.37
N ALA A 117 -16.51 9.90 -6.47
CA ALA A 117 -15.84 11.15 -6.75
C ALA A 117 -14.36 10.94 -7.11
N THR A 118 -13.67 10.06 -6.39
CA THR A 118 -12.26 9.72 -6.64
C THR A 118 -12.09 8.96 -7.96
N LEU A 119 -12.98 8.01 -8.25
CA LEU A 119 -13.03 7.28 -9.53
C LEU A 119 -13.24 8.23 -10.72
N LEU A 120 -14.27 9.09 -10.66
CA LEU A 120 -14.56 10.05 -11.71
C LEU A 120 -13.43 11.07 -11.87
N GLY A 121 -12.78 11.45 -10.77
CA GLY A 121 -11.58 12.28 -10.80
C GLY A 121 -10.42 11.60 -11.53
N ALA A 122 -10.14 10.33 -11.24
CA ALA A 122 -9.08 9.56 -11.92
C ALA A 122 -9.37 9.39 -13.42
N LEU A 123 -10.62 9.07 -13.78
CA LEU A 123 -11.03 8.99 -15.18
C LEU A 123 -10.97 10.36 -15.88
N GLY A 124 -11.38 11.43 -15.21
CA GLY A 124 -11.29 12.79 -15.73
C GLY A 124 -9.84 13.24 -15.97
N LEU A 125 -8.90 12.87 -15.10
CA LEU A 125 -7.47 13.11 -15.31
C LEU A 125 -6.91 12.36 -16.53
N SER A 126 -7.50 11.20 -16.83
CA SER A 126 -7.20 10.40 -18.03
C SER A 126 -7.74 11.04 -19.30
N GLU A 127 -8.99 11.52 -19.29
CA GLU A 127 -9.56 12.26 -20.42
C GLU A 127 -8.85 13.60 -20.69
N LEU A 128 -8.36 14.26 -19.65
CA LEU A 128 -7.56 15.50 -19.76
C LEU A 128 -6.12 15.25 -20.24
N GLY A 129 -5.69 13.99 -20.39
CA GLY A 129 -4.37 13.62 -20.88
C GLY A 129 -3.22 13.89 -19.89
N ILE A 130 -3.53 14.05 -18.60
CA ILE A 130 -2.50 14.27 -17.56
C ILE A 130 -1.90 12.92 -17.13
N PHE A 131 -2.74 11.91 -16.89
CA PHE A 131 -2.33 10.57 -16.47
C PHE A 131 -3.12 9.51 -17.22
N ASN A 132 -2.48 8.46 -17.75
CA ASN A 132 -3.18 7.40 -18.47
C ASN A 132 -3.60 6.27 -17.52
N PHE A 133 -4.72 6.45 -16.81
CA PHE A 133 -5.30 5.39 -15.98
C PHE A 133 -6.24 4.52 -16.80
N SER A 134 -6.06 3.20 -16.71
CA SER A 134 -7.08 2.23 -17.10
C SER A 134 -8.28 2.29 -16.17
N VAL A 135 -9.42 1.73 -16.59
CA VAL A 135 -10.62 1.66 -15.75
C VAL A 135 -10.35 0.86 -14.46
N SER A 136 -9.53 -0.18 -14.53
CA SER A 136 -9.19 -1.01 -13.38
C SER A 136 -8.31 -0.26 -12.36
N GLU A 137 -7.31 0.49 -12.82
CA GLU A 137 -6.47 1.33 -11.94
C GLU A 137 -7.28 2.47 -11.34
N ALA A 138 -8.13 3.13 -12.13
CA ALA A 138 -9.02 4.18 -11.65
C ALA A 138 -10.00 3.64 -10.58
N ALA A 139 -10.48 2.40 -10.74
CA ALA A 139 -11.31 1.72 -9.75
C ALA A 139 -10.53 1.44 -8.45
N ALA A 140 -9.30 0.93 -8.56
CA ALA A 140 -8.44 0.71 -7.39
C ALA A 140 -8.15 2.03 -6.63
N ILE A 141 -7.84 3.11 -7.35
CA ILE A 141 -7.65 4.46 -6.78
C ILE A 141 -8.95 4.95 -6.12
N GLY A 142 -10.10 4.70 -6.74
CA GLY A 142 -11.41 5.07 -6.22
C GLY A 142 -11.69 4.56 -4.82
N ILE A 143 -11.31 3.31 -4.51
CA ILE A 143 -11.59 2.68 -3.20
C ILE A 143 -10.91 3.42 -2.03
N ILE A 144 -9.82 4.17 -2.28
CA ILE A 144 -9.17 5.00 -1.25
C ILE A 144 -10.17 6.01 -0.65
N GLY A 145 -11.12 6.51 -1.44
CA GLY A 145 -12.17 7.41 -0.99
C GLY A 145 -13.13 6.81 0.04
N GLY A 146 -13.13 5.49 0.22
CA GLY A 146 -13.90 4.78 1.24
C GLY A 146 -13.24 4.74 2.62
N ALA A 147 -11.98 5.18 2.74
CA ALA A 147 -11.19 5.21 3.97
C ALA A 147 -11.08 3.86 4.72
N ASP A 148 -11.19 2.74 3.99
CA ASP A 148 -11.06 1.38 4.53
C ASP A 148 -9.82 0.69 3.95
N GLY A 149 -8.75 0.67 4.74
CA GLY A 149 -7.43 0.16 4.32
C GLY A 149 -7.43 -1.30 3.84
N PRO A 150 -7.89 -2.28 4.64
CA PRO A 150 -7.92 -3.68 4.25
C PRO A 150 -8.68 -3.94 2.94
N THR A 151 -9.83 -3.29 2.74
CA THR A 151 -10.60 -3.41 1.50
C THR A 151 -9.88 -2.77 0.31
N ALA A 152 -9.24 -1.62 0.51
CA ALA A 152 -8.44 -0.97 -0.54
C ALA A 152 -7.27 -1.86 -0.98
N ILE A 153 -6.56 -2.50 -0.04
CA ILE A 153 -5.47 -3.44 -0.35
C ILE A 153 -6.00 -4.63 -1.14
N TYR A 154 -7.14 -5.20 -0.74
CA TYR A 154 -7.75 -6.33 -1.42
C TYR A 154 -8.14 -6.01 -2.87
N VAL A 155 -8.83 -4.89 -3.09
CA VAL A 155 -9.30 -4.49 -4.43
C VAL A 155 -8.12 -4.10 -5.32
N ALA A 156 -7.13 -3.37 -4.79
CA ALA A 156 -5.92 -3.04 -5.54
C ALA A 156 -5.18 -4.30 -5.99
N GLY A 157 -5.00 -5.30 -5.11
CA GLY A 157 -4.35 -6.56 -5.47
C GLY A 157 -5.09 -7.39 -6.54
N GLN A 158 -6.41 -7.20 -6.70
CA GLN A 158 -7.21 -7.90 -7.72
C GLN A 158 -7.32 -7.12 -9.04
N LEU A 159 -7.37 -5.79 -8.99
CA LEU A 159 -7.64 -4.94 -10.15
C LEU A 159 -6.38 -4.32 -10.77
N ALA A 160 -5.37 -4.01 -9.96
CA ALA A 160 -4.14 -3.33 -10.36
C ALA A 160 -2.95 -3.74 -9.45
N PRO A 161 -2.50 -5.01 -9.50
CA PRO A 161 -1.37 -5.52 -8.71
C PRO A 161 -0.01 -4.95 -9.16
#